data_AF-A0A0C2FEC5-F1
#
_entry.id   AF-A0A0C2FEC5-F1
#
_cell.length_a   1.000
_cell.length_b   1.000
_cell.length_c   1.000
_cell.angle_alpha   90.00
_cell.angle_beta   90.00
_cell.angle_gamma   90.00
#
_symmetry.space_group_name_H-M   'P 1'
#
loop_
_entity.id
_entity.type
_entity.pdbx_description
1 polymer ?
#
loop_
_entity_poly.entity_id
_entity_poly.type
_entity_poly.pdbx_seq_one_letter_code
_entity_poly.pdbx_strand_id
1 'polypeptide(L)'
;MYTLLESCLEKLEIFEFINYVENGLRDMHHDIRLLSYLMLMKLALLCPNQLVQRLDKICESLKTQLQIKPKINAVKQEIDKQDELKRAVIRVVLALQV
;
A
#
# COMPACT_ATOMS: atom_id res chain seq x y z
N MET A 1 11.79 -6.49 1.98
CA MET A 1 10.81 -7.03 1.02
C MET A 1 10.88 -6.34 -0.34
N TYR A 2 10.93 -5.01 -0.41
CA TYR A 2 11.00 -4.26 -1.68
C TYR A 2 12.11 -4.73 -2.63
N THR A 3 13.35 -4.92 -2.14
CA THR A 3 14.47 -5.40 -2.97
C THR A 3 14.18 -6.76 -3.61
N LEU A 4 13.52 -7.69 -2.89
CA LEU A 4 13.18 -9.01 -3.43
C LEU A 4 12.18 -8.91 -4.58
N LEU A 5 11.23 -7.97 -4.49
CA LEU A 5 10.27 -7.70 -5.56
C LEU A 5 10.97 -7.22 -6.84
N GLU A 6 12.07 -6.47 -6.70
CA GLU A 6 12.84 -5.96 -7.85
C GLU A 6 13.84 -6.99 -8.41
N SER A 7 14.50 -7.77 -7.56
CA SER A 7 15.63 -8.61 -7.98
C SER A 7 15.29 -10.10 -8.11
N CYS A 8 14.17 -10.56 -7.57
CA CYS A 8 13.91 -12.00 -7.40
C CYS A 8 12.45 -12.40 -7.63
N LEU A 9 11.66 -11.62 -8.39
CA LEU A 9 10.23 -11.85 -8.58
C LEU A 9 9.87 -13.29 -8.98
N GLU A 10 10.62 -13.88 -9.92
CA GLU A 10 10.39 -15.25 -10.43
C GLU A 10 10.54 -16.35 -9.37
N LYS A 11 11.19 -16.04 -8.25
CA LYS A 11 11.42 -16.98 -7.13
C LYS A 11 10.45 -16.78 -5.97
N LEU A 12 9.52 -15.81 -6.08
CA LEU A 12 8.56 -15.51 -5.04
C LEU A 12 7.25 -16.26 -5.27
N GLU A 13 6.68 -16.80 -4.20
CA GLU A 13 5.26 -17.12 -4.19
C GLU A 13 4.48 -15.80 -4.12
N ILE A 14 3.91 -15.40 -5.25
CA ILE A 14 3.38 -14.06 -5.44
C ILE A 14 2.14 -13.80 -4.59
N PHE A 15 1.30 -14.81 -4.33
CA PHE A 15 0.10 -14.61 -3.52
C PHE A 15 0.44 -14.42 -2.03
N GLU A 16 1.41 -15.16 -1.51
CA GLU A 16 1.96 -14.99 -0.17
C GLU A 16 2.63 -13.63 -0.04
N PHE A 17 3.40 -13.21 -1.06
CA PHE A 17 3.99 -11.88 -1.09
C PHE A 17 2.91 -10.78 -1.05
N ILE A 18 1.85 -10.90 -1.86
CA ILE A 18 0.71 -9.95 -1.83
C ILE A 18 0.04 -9.95 -0.44
N ASN A 19 -0.11 -11.10 0.21
CA ASN A 19 -0.67 -11.16 1.57
C ASN A 19 0.18 -10.37 2.57
N TYR A 20 1.52 -10.47 2.50
CA TYR A 20 2.40 -9.67 3.35
C TYR A 20 2.30 -8.17 3.05
N VAL A 21 2.20 -7.80 1.78
CA VAL A 21 2.00 -6.39 1.38
C VAL A 21 0.67 -5.88 1.95
N GLU A 22 -0.42 -6.63 1.80
CA GLU A 22 -1.75 -6.30 2.34
C GLU A 22 -1.70 -6.07 3.86
N ASN A 23 -1.05 -6.98 4.60
CA ASN A 23 -0.87 -6.83 6.05
C ASN A 23 -0.13 -5.53 6.40
N GLY A 24 0.92 -5.20 5.65
CA GLY A 24 1.68 -3.98 5.86
C GLY A 24 0.90 -2.68 5.56
N LEU A 25 -0.18 -2.73 4.76
CA LEU A 25 -1.07 -1.56 4.55
C LEU A 25 -1.83 -1.17 5.83
N ARG A 26 -2.01 -2.13 6.75
CA ARG A 26 -2.74 -1.96 8.01
C ARG A 26 -1.81 -1.82 9.22
N ASP A 27 -0.50 -1.74 8.99
CA ASP A 27 0.50 -1.66 10.04
C ASP A 27 0.37 -0.36 10.86
N MET A 28 0.70 -0.43 12.14
CA MET A 28 0.69 0.73 13.04
C MET A 28 1.77 1.75 12.68
N HIS A 29 2.89 1.29 12.14
CA HIS A 29 4.02 2.12 11.75
C HIS A 29 3.78 2.82 10.41
N HIS A 30 3.98 4.12 10.41
CA HIS A 30 3.85 4.98 9.22
C HIS A 30 4.74 4.51 8.06
N ASP A 31 6.00 4.23 8.34
CA ASP A 31 7.00 3.94 7.30
C ASP A 31 6.79 2.55 6.68
N ILE A 32 6.27 1.60 7.46
CA ILE A 32 5.87 0.28 6.95
C ILE A 32 4.71 0.44 5.96
N ARG A 33 3.68 1.23 6.30
CA ARG A 33 2.57 1.51 5.38
C ARG A 33 3.03 2.19 4.10
N LEU A 34 3.92 3.18 4.19
CA LEU A 34 4.49 3.83 3.00
C LEU A 34 5.24 2.84 2.11
N LEU A 35 6.06 1.96 2.70
CA LEU A 35 6.77 0.93 1.96
C LEU A 35 5.80 -0.07 1.31
N SER A 36 4.72 -0.44 2.00
CA SER A 36 3.69 -1.31 1.44
C SER A 36 2.92 -0.66 0.29
N TYR A 37 2.60 0.63 0.36
CA TYR A 37 2.02 1.34 -0.78
C TYR A 37 2.98 1.39 -1.97
N LEU A 38 4.27 1.58 -1.72
CA LEU A 38 5.30 1.55 -2.76
C LEU A 38 5.40 0.16 -3.43
N MET A 39 5.42 -0.90 -2.64
CA MET A 39 5.40 -2.29 -3.16
C MET A 39 4.11 -2.59 -3.93
N LEU A 40 2.97 -2.11 -3.45
CA LEU A 40 1.68 -2.29 -4.11
C LEU A 40 1.64 -1.62 -5.49
N MET A 41 2.20 -0.42 -5.64
CA MET A 41 2.35 0.22 -6.96
C MET A 41 3.21 -0.62 -7.91
N LYS A 42 4.31 -1.22 -7.42
CA LYS A 42 5.15 -2.10 -8.23
C LYS A 42 4.43 -3.39 -8.62
N LEU A 43 3.67 -3.98 -7.70
CA LEU A 43 2.86 -5.18 -7.98
C LEU A 43 1.80 -4.92 -9.04
N ALA A 44 1.19 -3.73 -9.07
CA ALA A 44 0.23 -3.36 -10.11
C ALA A 44 0.86 -3.42 -11.52
N LEU A 45 2.14 -3.06 -11.64
CA LEU A 45 2.87 -3.10 -12.90
C LEU A 45 3.40 -4.51 -13.24
N LEU A 46 3.91 -5.23 -12.24
CA LEU A 46 4.62 -6.50 -12.45
C LEU A 46 3.69 -7.72 -12.47
N CYS A 47 2.61 -7.69 -11.70
CA CYS A 47 1.72 -8.84 -11.48
C CYS A 47 0.23 -8.42 -11.44
N PRO A 48 -0.29 -7.75 -12.49
CA PRO A 48 -1.65 -7.20 -12.49
C PRO A 48 -2.72 -8.28 -12.29
N ASN A 49 -2.58 -9.44 -12.93
CA ASN A 49 -3.57 -10.52 -12.87
C ASN A 49 -3.72 -11.13 -11.46
N GLN A 50 -2.62 -11.25 -10.72
CA GLN A 50 -2.63 -11.75 -9.34
C GLN A 50 -3.17 -10.68 -8.40
N LEU A 51 -2.89 -9.40 -8.68
CA LEU A 51 -3.38 -8.30 -7.87
C LEU A 51 -4.90 -8.09 -8.01
N VAL A 52 -5.45 -8.25 -9.22
CA VAL A 52 -6.90 -8.19 -9.48
C VAL A 52 -7.67 -9.18 -8.59
N GLN A 53 -7.11 -10.37 -8.35
CA GLN A 53 -7.72 -11.39 -7.47
C GLN A 53 -7.70 -11.03 -5.97
N ARG A 54 -7.07 -9.93 -5.59
CA ARG A 54 -7.01 -9.40 -4.22
C ARG A 54 -7.56 -7.97 -4.12
N LEU A 55 -8.06 -7.43 -5.23
CA LEU A 55 -8.35 -6.01 -5.37
C LEU A 55 -9.42 -5.51 -4.39
N ASP A 56 -10.44 -6.31 -4.11
CA ASP A 56 -11.50 -5.94 -3.17
C ASP A 56 -10.95 -5.62 -1.78
N LYS A 57 -10.14 -6.52 -1.21
CA LYS A 57 -9.51 -6.34 0.11
C LYS A 57 -8.51 -5.19 0.16
N ILE A 58 -7.77 -5.01 -0.94
CA ILE A 58 -6.85 -3.89 -1.08
C ILE A 58 -7.63 -2.58 -1.09
N CYS A 59 -8.71 -2.50 -1.88
CA CYS A 59 -9.55 -1.32 -2.00
C CYS A 59 -10.20 -0.94 -0.65
N GLU A 60 -10.63 -1.91 0.15
CA GLU A 60 -11.09 -1.64 1.53
C GLU A 60 -10.03 -0.95 2.39
N SER A 61 -8.78 -1.43 2.30
CA SER A 61 -7.65 -0.87 3.05
C SER A 61 -7.32 0.56 2.58
N LEU A 62 -7.36 0.81 1.26
CA LEU A 62 -7.14 2.14 0.69
C LEU A 62 -8.25 3.13 1.08
N LYS A 63 -9.52 2.71 0.99
CA LYS A 63 -10.68 3.51 1.42
C LYS A 63 -10.59 3.89 2.89
N THR A 64 -10.26 2.92 3.74
CA THR A 64 -10.09 3.13 5.18
C THR A 64 -9.05 4.21 5.45
N GLN A 65 -7.88 4.14 4.80
CA GLN A 65 -6.82 5.14 4.98
C GLN A 65 -7.24 6.55 4.54
N LEU A 66 -7.98 6.68 3.43
CA LEU A 66 -8.47 7.98 2.93
C LEU A 66 -9.50 8.63 3.87
N GLN A 67 -10.25 7.82 4.61
CA GLN A 67 -11.29 8.28 5.53
C GLN A 67 -10.76 8.68 6.91
N ILE A 68 -9.48 8.42 7.21
CA ILE A 68 -8.87 8.82 8.49
C ILE A 68 -8.87 10.35 8.59
N LYS A 69 -9.52 10.85 9.65
CA LYS A 69 -9.50 12.26 10.04
C LYS A 69 -8.45 12.49 11.12
N PRO A 70 -7.70 13.61 11.07
CA PRO A 70 -6.84 14.01 12.17
C PRO A 70 -7.65 14.16 13.46
N LYS A 71 -7.01 13.89 14.60
CA LYS A 71 -7.58 14.23 15.91
C LYS A 71 -7.65 15.75 16.06
N ILE A 72 -8.60 16.23 16.87
CA ILE A 72 -8.79 17.68 17.10
C ILE A 72 -7.51 18.34 17.64
N ASN A 73 -6.73 17.61 18.43
CA ASN A 73 -5.48 18.06 19.03
C ASN A 73 -4.23 17.54 18.29
N ALA A 74 -4.37 17.08 17.04
CA ALA A 74 -3.25 16.55 16.28
C ALA A 74 -2.20 17.65 16.05
N VAL A 75 -0.95 17.35 16.37
CA VAL A 75 0.15 18.27 16.09
C VAL A 75 0.48 18.25 14.59
N LYS A 76 1.10 19.32 14.08
CA LYS A 76 1.43 19.46 12.66
C LYS A 76 2.11 18.22 12.07
N GLN A 77 3.06 17.63 12.80
CA GLN A 77 3.77 16.42 12.37
C GLN A 77 2.84 15.21 12.15
N GLU A 78 1.79 15.04 12.96
CA GLU A 78 0.83 13.95 12.80
C GLU A 78 -0.06 14.17 11.58
N ILE A 79 -0.46 15.42 11.34
CA ILE A 79 -1.24 15.81 10.16
C ILE A 79 -0.43 15.55 8.89
N ASP A 80 0.82 16.01 8.86
CA ASP A 80 1.72 15.85 7.71
C ASP A 80 1.92 14.36 7.35
N LYS A 81 2.07 13.48 8.36
CA LYS A 81 2.14 12.02 8.18
C LYS A 81 0.84 11.44 7.60
N GLN A 82 -0.31 11.87 8.10
CA GLN A 82 -1.59 11.40 7.54
C GLN A 82 -1.77 11.83 6.09
N ASP A 83 -1.39 13.06 5.75
CA ASP A 83 -1.49 13.57 4.39
C ASP A 83 -0.48 12.91 3.44
N GLU A 84 0.69 12.53 3.93
CA GLU A 84 1.64 11.73 3.17
C GLU A 84 1.07 10.35 2.81
N LEU A 85 0.45 9.66 3.77
CA LEU A 85 -0.23 8.40 3.51
C LEU A 85 -1.39 8.56 2.52
N LYS A 86 -2.19 9.63 2.62
CA LYS A 86 -3.25 9.92 1.65
C LYS A 86 -2.69 10.11 0.23
N ARG A 87 -1.60 10.88 0.09
CA ARG A 87 -0.90 11.03 -1.20
C ARG A 87 -0.37 9.70 -1.73
N ALA A 88 0.15 8.83 -0.85
CA ALA A 88 0.61 7.50 -1.23
C ALA A 88 -0.54 6.62 -1.76
N VAL A 89 -1.70 6.64 -1.08
CA VAL A 89 -2.90 5.93 -1.54
C VAL A 89 -3.37 6.43 -2.90
N ILE A 90 -3.39 7.74 -3.13
CA ILE A 90 -3.78 8.30 -4.43
C ILE A 90 -2.86 7.80 -5.54
N ARG A 91 -1.54 7.77 -5.31
CA ARG A 91 -0.58 7.21 -6.29
C ARG A 91 -0.82 5.73 -6.55
N VAL A 92 -1.16 4.94 -5.53
CA VAL A 92 -1.56 3.54 -5.69
C VAL A 92 -2.79 3.41 -6.57
N VAL A 93 -3.84 4.20 -6.31
CA VAL A 93 -5.08 4.16 -7.09
C VAL A 93 -4.80 4.46 -8.57
N LEU A 94 -3.96 5.46 -8.85
CA LEU A 94 -3.54 5.78 -10.22
C LEU A 94 -2.77 4.63 -10.88
N ALA A 95 -1.91 3.93 -10.13
CA ALA A 95 -1.17 2.77 -10.64
C ALA A 95 -2.06 1.56 -10.93
N LEU A 96 -3.23 1.45 -10.29
CA LEU A 96 -4.21 0.38 -10.51
C LEU A 96 -5.13 0.63 -11.71
N GLN A 97 -5.08 1.82 -12.32
CA GLN A 97 -5.91 2.18 -13.49
C GLN A 97 -5.34 1.68 -14.83
N VAL A 98 -4.18 1.02 -14.81
CA VAL A 98 -3.43 0.57 -15.99
C VAL A 98 -3.86 -0.83 -16.42
#